data_AF-A0A3M1D843-F1
#
_entry.id   AF-A0A3M1D843-F1
#
_cell.length_a   1.000
_cell.length_b   1.000
_cell.length_c   1.000
_cell.angle_alpha   90.00
_cell.angle_beta   90.00
_cell.angle_gamma   90.00
#
_symmetry.space_group_name_H-M   'P 1'
#
loop_
_entity.id
_entity.type
_entity.pdbx_description
1 polymer ?
#
loop_
_entity_poly.entity_id
_entity_poly.type
_entity_poly.pdbx_seq_one_letter_code
_entity_poly.pdbx_strand_id
1 'polypeptide(L)'
;MVGMVGADADSFSNGDAMSRDGFRLRRARLGIDGQITSQWKYSLELDLVDEFSGGNVLLDASVTWIACRHAWIRAGVGKAPFSRMLLTSSAKLQFVERPHWVGRENSVDGYMLDPGRQLGLTVGGAVAFLRWQVGVYNGTPGFSAGNFNDGLMYAVRLEGGLGNLGTAEADFERSGPRFAVGLNGYLNQAPAANVRAAGVDAGFKWQGLSVWLEAVWAKAVPDSRPAGTDTIMDETESWGMSAQAGYMLPFDDMDLELAARFAIMDDNVHFENEGDMWEVTAGVNWYLMKNNLKLMLDYVLKEELHGADLSNDAVLAMLQLAF
;
A
#
# COMPACT_ATOMS: atom_id res chain seq x y z
N MET A 1 -5.39 17.95 -5.05
CA MET A 1 -6.26 17.06 -5.83
C MET A 1 -7.59 17.73 -6.02
N VAL A 2 -8.23 17.51 -7.15
CA VAL A 2 -9.63 17.84 -7.41
C VAL A 2 -10.35 16.54 -7.79
N GLY A 3 -11.61 16.41 -7.40
CA GLY A 3 -12.43 15.26 -7.77
C GLY A 3 -13.88 15.65 -8.02
N MET A 4 -14.53 14.88 -8.88
CA MET A 4 -15.96 14.82 -9.06
C MET A 4 -16.41 13.39 -8.75
N VAL A 5 -17.48 13.22 -7.98
CA VAL A 5 -17.94 11.92 -7.51
C VAL A 5 -19.45 11.76 -7.66
N GLY A 6 -19.91 10.52 -7.72
CA GLY A 6 -21.32 10.19 -7.70
C GLY A 6 -22.02 10.60 -6.39
N ALA A 7 -23.35 10.57 -6.39
CA ALA A 7 -24.18 11.10 -5.31
C ALA A 7 -24.06 10.31 -3.99
N ASP A 8 -23.69 9.03 -4.08
CA ASP A 8 -23.60 8.11 -2.95
C ASP A 8 -22.14 7.89 -2.50
N ALA A 9 -21.19 8.65 -3.06
CA ALA A 9 -19.79 8.54 -2.68
C ALA A 9 -19.57 8.91 -1.21
N ASP A 10 -18.92 8.01 -0.46
CA ASP A 10 -18.52 8.26 0.91
C ASP A 10 -17.14 7.70 1.25
N SER A 11 -16.20 8.61 1.49
CA SER A 11 -14.85 8.28 1.94
C SER A 11 -14.74 7.67 3.33
N PHE A 12 -15.75 7.84 4.19
CA PHE A 12 -15.76 7.26 5.52
C PHE A 12 -16.36 5.86 5.52
N SER A 13 -17.64 5.71 5.15
CA SER A 13 -18.33 4.42 5.26
C SER A 13 -17.94 3.42 4.18
N ASN A 14 -17.78 3.89 2.95
CA ASN A 14 -17.59 3.03 1.78
C ASN A 14 -16.14 3.09 1.29
N GLY A 15 -15.29 3.87 1.98
CA GLY A 15 -13.92 4.17 1.61
C GLY A 15 -13.77 4.72 0.19
N ASP A 16 -14.69 5.54 -0.32
CA ASP A 16 -14.59 6.17 -1.65
C ASP A 16 -13.54 7.28 -1.70
N ALA A 17 -13.04 7.62 -2.90
CA ALA A 17 -11.94 8.60 -3.08
C ALA A 17 -12.25 9.94 -2.42
N MET A 18 -13.48 10.42 -2.56
CA MET A 18 -13.98 11.66 -1.97
C MET A 18 -15.46 11.46 -1.65
N SER A 19 -15.97 12.05 -0.57
CA SER A 19 -17.43 12.01 -0.29
C SER A 19 -18.23 13.04 -1.09
N ARG A 20 -17.58 14.05 -1.69
CA ARG A 20 -18.21 15.14 -2.46
C ARG A 20 -17.25 15.72 -3.48
N ASP A 21 -17.80 16.34 -4.52
CA ASP A 21 -17.06 17.16 -5.47
C ASP A 21 -16.23 18.24 -4.78
N GLY A 22 -15.03 18.51 -5.31
CA GLY A 22 -14.24 19.66 -4.91
C GLY A 22 -12.75 19.39 -4.84
N PHE A 23 -12.07 20.14 -3.98
CA PHE A 23 -10.62 20.13 -3.84
C PHE A 23 -10.20 19.62 -2.47
N ARG A 24 -9.15 18.79 -2.44
CA ARG A 24 -8.50 18.36 -1.19
C ARG A 24 -6.98 18.24 -1.33
N LEU A 25 -6.28 18.43 -0.23
CA LEU A 25 -4.90 17.96 -0.08
C LEU A 25 -4.96 16.47 0.25
N ARG A 26 -4.51 15.64 -0.70
CA ARG A 26 -4.52 14.20 -0.49
C ARG A 26 -3.43 13.74 0.48
N ARG A 27 -2.26 14.36 0.38
CA ARG A 27 -1.06 14.12 1.18
C ARG A 27 -0.30 15.43 1.25
N ALA A 28 0.24 15.78 2.42
CA ALA A 28 1.35 16.73 2.49
C ALA A 28 2.34 16.22 3.52
N ARG A 29 3.49 15.76 3.04
CA ARG A 29 4.46 15.05 3.86
C ARG A 29 5.75 15.83 3.95
N LEU A 30 6.36 15.78 5.11
CA LEU A 30 7.71 16.26 5.34
C LEU A 30 8.56 15.08 5.79
N GLY A 31 9.60 14.78 5.03
CA GLY A 31 10.52 13.72 5.37
C GLY A 31 11.98 14.12 5.17
N ILE A 32 12.85 13.44 5.91
CA ILE A 32 14.29 13.45 5.71
C ILE A 32 14.76 11.99 5.71
N ASP A 33 15.45 11.58 4.66
CA ASP A 33 16.17 10.33 4.61
C ASP A 33 17.59 10.56 4.08
N GLY A 34 18.49 9.65 4.42
CA GLY A 34 19.89 9.84 4.05
C GLY A 34 20.81 8.72 4.51
N GLN A 35 22.08 8.88 4.16
CA GLN A 35 23.16 8.00 4.58
C GLN A 35 24.09 8.78 5.51
N ILE A 36 24.26 8.31 6.74
CA ILE A 36 25.25 8.86 7.69
C ILE A 36 26.64 8.38 7.27
N THR A 37 26.74 7.10 6.90
CA THR A 37 27.92 6.47 6.31
C THR A 37 27.46 5.45 5.25
N SER A 38 28.40 4.81 4.55
CA SER A 38 28.07 3.72 3.61
C SER A 38 27.31 2.55 4.26
N GLN A 39 27.39 2.40 5.59
CA GLN A 39 26.74 1.31 6.34
C GLN A 39 25.51 1.77 7.13
N TRP A 40 25.24 3.07 7.25
CA TRP A 40 24.19 3.58 8.13
C TRP A 40 23.27 4.52 7.38
N LYS A 41 21.98 4.17 7.32
CA LYS A 41 20.91 4.98 6.72
C LYS A 41 19.87 5.34 7.77
N TYR A 42 19.17 6.44 7.56
CA TYR A 42 18.03 6.84 8.37
C TYR A 42 16.88 7.30 7.48
N SER A 43 15.67 7.28 8.03
CA SER A 43 14.47 7.84 7.42
C SER A 43 13.54 8.36 8.52
N LEU A 44 13.02 9.57 8.32
CA LEU A 44 11.98 10.21 9.12
C LEU A 44 10.95 10.78 8.15
N GLU A 45 9.66 10.48 8.31
CA GLU A 45 8.57 11.01 7.49
C GLU A 45 7.37 11.33 8.38
N LEU A 46 6.79 12.52 8.21
CA LEU A 46 5.58 12.98 8.89
C LEU A 46 4.51 13.31 7.85
N ASP A 47 3.25 12.95 8.12
CA ASP A 47 2.10 13.48 7.38
C ASP A 47 1.52 14.69 8.11
N LEU A 48 1.40 15.81 7.41
CA LEU A 48 0.96 17.10 7.96
C LEU A 48 -0.54 17.34 7.72
N VAL A 49 -1.18 16.56 6.85
CA VAL A 49 -2.59 16.71 6.50
C VAL A 49 -3.36 15.55 7.11
N ASP A 50 -3.48 15.61 8.43
CA ASP A 50 -4.39 14.73 9.16
C ASP A 50 -5.01 15.47 10.35
N GLU A 51 -6.06 16.24 10.06
CA GLU A 51 -6.83 16.98 11.06
C GLU A 51 -7.85 16.08 11.79
N PHE A 52 -8.23 14.93 11.20
CA PHE A 52 -9.19 13.99 11.77
C PHE A 52 -8.58 13.07 12.84
N SER A 53 -7.26 12.86 12.82
CA SER A 53 -6.51 12.07 13.83
C SER A 53 -5.83 12.91 14.93
N GLY A 54 -6.05 14.23 14.98
CA GLY A 54 -5.43 15.10 15.99
C GLY A 54 -4.00 15.59 15.65
N GLY A 55 -3.60 15.55 14.38
CA GLY A 55 -2.38 16.20 13.87
C GLY A 55 -1.14 15.31 13.74
N ASN A 56 -0.27 15.66 12.77
CA ASN A 56 1.09 15.16 12.50
C ASN A 56 1.32 13.66 12.78
N VAL A 57 0.89 12.80 11.85
CA VAL A 57 1.11 11.35 11.97
C VAL A 57 2.55 11.02 11.59
N LEU A 58 3.27 10.37 12.51
CA LEU A 58 4.58 9.79 12.21
C LEU A 58 4.40 8.61 11.25
N LEU A 59 4.99 8.68 10.06
CA LEU A 59 4.90 7.62 9.07
C LEU A 59 6.12 6.70 9.13
N ASP A 60 7.32 7.27 9.11
CA ASP A 60 8.54 6.49 9.17
C ASP A 60 9.50 7.15 10.15
N ALA A 61 10.17 6.34 10.97
CA ALA A 61 11.23 6.76 11.87
C ALA A 61 12.13 5.55 12.11
N SER A 62 13.13 5.37 11.24
CA SER A 62 13.96 4.18 11.28
C SER A 62 15.42 4.46 10.98
N VAL A 63 16.26 3.56 11.50
CA VAL A 63 17.69 3.48 11.20
C VAL A 63 17.96 2.11 10.59
N THR A 64 18.73 2.08 9.52
CA THR A 64 19.15 0.84 8.86
C THR A 64 20.68 0.71 8.90
N TRP A 65 21.16 -0.38 9.49
CA TRP A 65 22.54 -0.81 9.42
C TRP A 65 22.73 -1.85 8.30
N ILE A 66 23.65 -1.59 7.39
CA ILE A 66 23.97 -2.43 6.24
C ILE A 66 25.31 -3.09 6.50
N ALA A 67 25.29 -4.30 7.04
CA ALA A 67 26.50 -5.08 7.24
C ALA A 67 27.11 -5.49 5.89
N CYS A 68 26.27 -5.97 4.96
CA CYS A 68 26.63 -6.22 3.57
C CYS A 68 25.38 -6.30 2.69
N ARG A 69 25.54 -6.51 1.38
CA ARG A 69 24.40 -6.71 0.46
C ARG A 69 23.47 -7.89 0.83
N HIS A 70 24.01 -8.87 1.56
CA HIS A 70 23.28 -10.08 1.95
C HIS A 70 22.59 -9.97 3.31
N ALA A 71 22.90 -8.93 4.10
CA ALA A 71 22.39 -8.73 5.44
C ALA A 71 22.38 -7.25 5.83
N TRP A 72 21.20 -6.73 6.11
CA TRP A 72 20.95 -5.43 6.71
C TRP A 72 19.90 -5.58 7.82
N ILE A 73 19.94 -4.68 8.80
CA ILE A 73 19.00 -4.62 9.92
C ILE A 73 18.41 -3.22 9.93
N ARG A 74 17.07 -3.12 9.93
CA ARG A 74 16.33 -1.89 10.15
C ARG A 74 15.64 -1.95 11.51
N ALA A 75 15.77 -0.89 12.29
CA ALA A 75 15.07 -0.71 13.55
C ALA A 75 14.25 0.58 13.52
N GLY A 76 13.02 0.52 14.02
CA GLY A 76 12.15 1.68 14.18
C GLY A 76 10.76 1.48 13.56
N VAL A 77 10.12 2.60 13.24
CA VAL A 77 8.79 2.66 12.63
C VAL A 77 8.91 2.61 11.12
N GLY A 78 8.12 1.75 10.48
CA GLY A 78 7.92 1.77 9.04
C GLY A 78 7.06 0.60 8.57
N LYS A 79 7.04 0.38 7.26
CA LYS A 79 6.22 -0.69 6.65
C LYS A 79 6.80 -2.08 6.94
N ALA A 80 5.96 -3.01 7.38
CA ALA A 80 6.30 -4.43 7.45
C ALA A 80 6.47 -5.02 6.03
N PRO A 81 7.29 -6.08 5.84
CA PRO A 81 7.52 -6.68 4.53
C PRO A 81 6.32 -7.53 4.07
N PHE A 82 5.20 -6.89 3.77
CA PHE A 82 3.96 -7.52 3.32
C PHE A 82 3.30 -6.65 2.25
N SER A 83 2.75 -7.27 1.19
CA SER A 83 2.24 -6.62 -0.04
C SER A 83 3.25 -5.70 -0.74
N ARG A 84 3.44 -5.89 -2.04
CA ARG A 84 4.20 -4.93 -2.86
C ARG A 84 3.49 -3.60 -2.89
N MET A 85 2.16 -3.58 -3.07
CA MET A 85 1.43 -2.33 -3.16
C MET A 85 1.68 -1.50 -1.89
N LEU A 86 1.49 -2.07 -0.70
CA LEU A 86 1.80 -1.40 0.55
C LEU A 86 3.22 -0.84 0.60
N LEU A 87 4.21 -1.64 0.21
CA LEU A 87 5.61 -1.26 0.22
C LEU A 87 5.95 -0.12 -0.76
N THR A 88 5.30 -0.06 -1.92
CA THR A 88 5.52 1.02 -2.90
C THR A 88 5.29 2.39 -2.25
N SER A 89 6.06 3.40 -2.62
CA SER A 89 5.82 4.77 -2.12
C SER A 89 4.61 5.37 -2.84
N SER A 90 3.79 6.12 -2.12
CA SER A 90 2.64 6.84 -2.70
C SER A 90 3.05 7.79 -3.83
N ALA A 91 4.27 8.37 -3.76
CA ALA A 91 4.81 9.22 -4.82
C ALA A 91 5.10 8.45 -6.13
N LYS A 92 5.21 7.11 -6.05
CA LYS A 92 5.69 6.24 -7.12
C LYS A 92 4.58 5.45 -7.84
N LEU A 93 3.31 5.68 -7.47
CA LEU A 93 2.13 5.01 -8.04
C LEU A 93 1.80 5.48 -9.46
N GLN A 94 1.12 4.62 -10.23
CA GLN A 94 0.50 4.98 -11.52
C GLN A 94 -0.89 5.61 -11.36
N PHE A 95 -1.54 5.41 -10.22
CA PHE A 95 -2.86 5.99 -9.94
C PHE A 95 -2.81 6.90 -8.72
N VAL A 96 -3.83 7.74 -8.62
CA VAL A 96 -4.07 8.67 -7.52
C VAL A 96 -4.25 7.93 -6.18
N GLU A 97 -5.00 6.83 -6.21
CA GLU A 97 -5.22 5.94 -5.06
C GLU A 97 -4.74 4.52 -5.36
N ARG A 98 -4.53 3.76 -4.28
CA ARG A 98 -4.30 2.32 -4.33
C ARG A 98 -5.63 1.58 -4.54
N PRO A 99 -5.62 0.27 -4.84
CA PRO A 99 -6.84 -0.51 -4.80
C PRO A 99 -7.49 -0.48 -3.42
N HIS A 100 -8.79 -0.70 -3.38
CA HIS A 100 -9.60 -0.45 -2.21
C HIS A 100 -9.30 -1.34 -0.98
N TRP A 101 -8.78 -2.58 -1.16
CA TRP A 101 -8.38 -3.43 -0.02
C TRP A 101 -7.08 -2.98 0.65
N VAL A 102 -6.28 -2.16 -0.04
CA VAL A 102 -5.14 -1.52 0.59
C VAL A 102 -5.68 -0.36 1.39
N GLY A 103 -5.64 -0.51 2.72
CA GLY A 103 -6.01 0.53 3.68
C GLY A 103 -5.54 1.89 3.17
N ARG A 104 -6.50 2.78 2.92
CA ARG A 104 -6.14 4.13 2.48
C ARG A 104 -5.43 4.77 3.64
N GLU A 105 -4.32 5.44 3.36
CA GLU A 105 -3.44 6.02 4.38
C GLU A 105 -4.14 6.98 5.38
N ASN A 106 -5.43 7.32 5.16
CA ASN A 106 -6.26 8.20 5.99
C ASN A 106 -7.66 7.60 6.29
N SER A 107 -7.91 6.31 6.06
CA SER A 107 -9.18 5.66 6.39
C SER A 107 -9.17 5.15 7.84
N VAL A 108 -10.30 5.27 8.52
CA VAL A 108 -10.51 4.78 9.89
C VAL A 108 -10.69 3.25 9.91
N ASP A 109 -11.15 2.69 8.79
CA ASP A 109 -11.31 1.26 8.57
C ASP A 109 -10.11 0.71 7.79
N GLY A 110 -9.13 0.20 8.54
CA GLY A 110 -8.06 -0.61 7.96
C GLY A 110 -8.53 -2.04 7.81
N TYR A 111 -8.68 -2.54 6.58
CA TYR A 111 -8.85 -3.98 6.37
C TYR A 111 -7.62 -4.73 6.90
N MET A 112 -7.82 -5.95 7.41
CA MET A 112 -6.72 -6.82 7.84
C MET A 112 -5.73 -7.19 6.70
N LEU A 113 -6.04 -6.81 5.47
CA LEU A 113 -5.17 -6.93 4.31
C LEU A 113 -4.04 -5.86 4.30
N ASP A 114 -4.07 -4.90 5.22
CA ASP A 114 -3.01 -3.92 5.45
C ASP A 114 -2.59 -3.89 6.94
N PRO A 115 -1.43 -4.45 7.30
CA PRO A 115 -0.93 -4.37 8.68
C PRO A 115 -0.45 -2.96 9.07
N GLY A 116 -0.51 -1.99 8.16
CA GLY A 116 -0.08 -0.62 8.39
C GLY A 116 1.42 -0.49 8.67
N ARG A 117 1.77 0.63 9.30
CA ARG A 117 3.14 0.88 9.78
C ARG A 117 3.33 0.31 11.16
N GLN A 118 4.47 -0.33 11.34
CA GLN A 118 4.81 -1.13 12.51
C GLN A 118 6.10 -0.64 13.15
N LEU A 119 6.13 -0.64 14.48
CA LEU A 119 7.35 -0.42 15.26
C LEU A 119 8.02 -1.78 15.52
N GLY A 120 9.27 -1.93 15.10
CA GLY A 120 10.00 -3.17 15.33
C GLY A 120 11.36 -3.26 14.64
N LEU A 121 11.74 -4.50 14.32
CA LEU A 121 13.00 -4.86 13.69
C LEU A 121 12.73 -5.63 12.40
N THR A 122 13.38 -5.25 11.32
CA THR A 122 13.41 -5.99 10.06
C THR A 122 14.84 -6.38 9.72
N VAL A 123 15.08 -7.64 9.40
CA VAL A 123 16.35 -8.11 8.83
C VAL A 123 16.09 -8.54 7.39
N GLY A 124 17.00 -8.18 6.48
CA GLY A 124 16.86 -8.61 5.10
C GLY A 124 18.18 -8.59 4.33
N GLY A 125 18.10 -8.94 3.06
CA GLY A 125 19.26 -8.98 2.19
C GLY A 125 18.95 -9.49 0.80
N ALA A 126 19.99 -9.58 -0.02
CA ALA A 126 19.93 -10.16 -1.35
C ALA A 126 21.04 -11.19 -1.56
N VAL A 127 20.69 -12.34 -2.12
CA VAL A 127 21.60 -13.41 -2.54
C VAL A 127 21.23 -13.82 -3.97
N ALA A 128 22.15 -13.59 -4.91
CA ALA A 128 21.90 -13.77 -6.34
C ALA A 128 20.63 -13.04 -6.79
N PHE A 129 19.63 -13.76 -7.32
CA PHE A 129 18.36 -13.22 -7.78
C PHE A 129 17.31 -13.07 -6.66
N LEU A 130 17.56 -13.62 -5.46
CA LEU A 130 16.62 -13.65 -4.35
C LEU A 130 16.86 -12.49 -3.39
N ARG A 131 15.81 -11.73 -3.08
CA ARG A 131 15.71 -10.79 -1.98
C ARG A 131 14.86 -11.42 -0.88
N TRP A 132 15.26 -11.27 0.37
CA TRP A 132 14.53 -11.80 1.52
C TRP A 132 14.44 -10.77 2.63
N GLN A 133 13.34 -10.79 3.38
CA GLN A 133 13.08 -9.95 4.53
C GLN A 133 12.30 -10.75 5.57
N VAL A 134 12.68 -10.61 6.84
CA VAL A 134 11.95 -11.15 8.00
C VAL A 134 11.88 -10.04 9.04
N GLY A 135 10.73 -9.87 9.68
CA GLY A 135 10.56 -8.84 10.69
C GLY A 135 9.76 -9.30 11.91
N VAL A 136 10.02 -8.63 13.03
CA VAL A 136 9.28 -8.77 14.29
C VAL A 136 8.85 -7.38 14.77
N TYR A 137 7.58 -7.26 15.16
CA TYR A 137 6.94 -5.98 15.49
C TYR A 137 5.97 -6.14 16.67
N ASN A 138 5.56 -5.01 17.24
CA ASN A 138 4.55 -5.00 18.31
C ASN A 138 3.17 -5.47 17.83
N GLY A 139 2.83 -5.32 16.55
CA GLY A 139 1.56 -5.78 16.00
C GLY A 139 0.36 -4.92 16.38
N THR A 140 0.59 -3.69 16.87
CA THR A 140 -0.44 -2.72 17.28
C THR A 140 -0.29 -1.38 16.58
N PRO A 141 -1.39 -0.64 16.36
CA PRO A 141 -1.34 0.76 16.00
C PRO A 141 -0.63 1.61 17.08
N GLY A 142 0.01 2.69 16.65
CA GLY A 142 0.71 3.63 17.53
C GLY A 142 2.13 3.20 17.92
N PHE A 143 2.96 4.17 18.29
CA PHE A 143 4.40 3.96 18.52
C PHE A 143 4.88 4.34 19.92
N SER A 144 4.17 5.24 20.60
CA SER A 144 4.61 5.86 21.85
C SER A 144 4.38 4.99 23.08
N ALA A 145 3.37 4.12 23.02
CA ALA A 145 2.88 3.42 24.19
C ALA A 145 3.51 2.01 24.36
N GLY A 146 4.36 1.60 23.41
CA GLY A 146 5.03 0.31 23.42
C GLY A 146 4.12 -0.84 23.02
N ASN A 147 4.45 -2.07 23.45
CA ASN A 147 3.59 -3.23 23.29
C ASN A 147 2.79 -3.43 24.58
N PHE A 148 1.48 -3.25 24.54
CA PHE A 148 0.59 -3.60 25.65
C PHE A 148 0.05 -5.02 25.56
N ASN A 149 0.54 -5.79 24.58
CA ASN A 149 0.09 -7.15 24.31
C ASN A 149 1.20 -8.14 24.67
N ASP A 150 0.80 -9.33 25.09
CA ASP A 150 1.75 -10.43 25.29
C ASP A 150 2.28 -11.01 23.96
N GLY A 151 1.59 -10.74 22.84
CA GLY A 151 1.93 -11.23 21.50
C GLY A 151 2.72 -10.23 20.65
N LEU A 152 3.33 -10.76 19.59
CA LEU A 152 4.07 -10.00 18.57
C LEU A 152 3.52 -10.30 17.17
N MET A 153 3.88 -9.42 16.23
CA MET A 153 3.70 -9.67 14.80
C MET A 153 5.02 -10.12 14.17
N TYR A 154 4.96 -11.15 13.34
CA TYR A 154 6.07 -11.67 12.55
C TYR A 154 5.71 -11.58 11.08
N ALA A 155 6.60 -11.05 10.25
CA ALA A 155 6.38 -10.93 8.80
C ALA A 155 7.55 -11.50 8.01
N VAL A 156 7.26 -12.08 6.84
CA VAL A 156 8.26 -12.60 5.92
C VAL A 156 7.92 -12.19 4.49
N ARG A 157 8.95 -11.86 3.70
CA ARG A 157 8.86 -11.66 2.26
C ARG A 157 10.07 -12.27 1.57
N LEU A 158 9.79 -13.02 0.52
CA LEU A 158 10.76 -13.52 -0.45
C LEU A 158 10.41 -12.93 -1.81
N GLU A 159 11.40 -12.49 -2.56
CA GLU A 159 11.20 -11.93 -3.89
C GLU A 159 12.34 -12.35 -4.81
N GLY A 160 12.00 -12.98 -5.94
CA GLY A 160 12.97 -13.46 -6.92
C GLY A 160 12.65 -12.90 -8.31
N GLY A 161 13.67 -12.62 -9.11
CA GLY A 161 13.42 -12.11 -10.46
C GLY A 161 14.68 -11.81 -11.27
N LEU A 162 14.46 -11.35 -12.50
CA LEU A 162 15.52 -10.92 -13.41
C LEU A 162 15.43 -9.42 -13.66
N GLY A 163 16.56 -8.74 -13.51
CA GLY A 163 16.63 -7.29 -13.61
C GLY A 163 16.05 -6.58 -12.39
N ASN A 164 16.21 -5.25 -12.35
CA ASN A 164 15.69 -4.42 -11.27
C ASN A 164 14.45 -3.67 -11.77
N LEU A 165 13.27 -4.02 -11.27
CA LEU A 165 12.01 -3.33 -11.61
C LEU A 165 12.01 -1.85 -11.15
N GLY A 166 12.91 -1.49 -10.24
CA GLY A 166 12.92 -0.17 -9.61
C GLY A 166 11.79 0.00 -8.60
N THR A 167 11.63 1.23 -8.10
CA THR A 167 10.60 1.59 -7.13
C THR A 167 9.39 2.27 -7.76
N ALA A 168 9.52 2.78 -8.98
CA ALA A 168 8.41 3.32 -9.76
C ALA A 168 7.55 2.20 -10.34
N GLU A 169 6.24 2.38 -10.39
CA GLU A 169 5.35 1.43 -11.06
C GLU A 169 5.51 1.53 -12.59
N ALA A 170 5.57 2.75 -13.14
CA ALA A 170 5.77 3.01 -14.57
C ALA A 170 7.19 2.62 -15.08
N ASP A 171 7.31 2.32 -16.37
CA ASP A 171 8.59 2.04 -17.06
C ASP A 171 9.11 3.25 -17.86
N PHE A 172 9.56 4.29 -17.16
CA PHE A 172 10.08 5.52 -17.79
C PHE A 172 11.22 5.30 -18.79
N GLU A 173 12.06 4.30 -18.52
CA GLU A 173 13.29 4.07 -19.29
C GLU A 173 13.05 3.19 -20.53
N ARG A 174 11.81 2.76 -20.77
CA ARG A 174 11.46 1.75 -21.78
C ARG A 174 12.43 0.58 -21.76
N SER A 175 12.53 -0.04 -20.58
CA SER A 175 13.61 -0.95 -20.24
C SER A 175 13.58 -2.26 -21.05
N GLY A 176 14.71 -2.98 -21.07
CA GLY A 176 14.71 -4.40 -21.46
C GLY A 176 13.80 -5.23 -20.53
N PRO A 177 13.50 -6.51 -20.86
CA PRO A 177 12.59 -7.32 -20.06
C PRO A 177 13.12 -7.50 -18.63
N ARG A 178 12.31 -7.09 -17.66
CA ARG A 178 12.57 -7.25 -16.23
C ARG A 178 11.34 -7.85 -15.58
N PHE A 179 11.53 -8.74 -14.61
CA PHE A 179 10.41 -9.30 -13.85
C PHE A 179 10.82 -9.60 -12.41
N ALA A 180 9.83 -9.65 -11.52
CA ALA A 180 9.98 -10.16 -10.18
C ALA A 180 8.68 -10.83 -9.74
N VAL A 181 8.81 -11.86 -8.92
CA VAL A 181 7.71 -12.53 -8.23
C VAL A 181 8.01 -12.50 -6.73
N GLY A 182 7.02 -12.15 -5.93
CA GLY A 182 7.07 -12.08 -4.49
C GLY A 182 6.11 -13.07 -3.82
N LEU A 183 6.55 -13.67 -2.72
CA LEU A 183 5.73 -14.39 -1.76
C LEU A 183 5.89 -13.70 -0.40
N ASN A 184 4.81 -13.44 0.30
CA ASN A 184 4.84 -12.76 1.57
C ASN A 184 3.74 -13.25 2.51
N GLY A 185 3.91 -12.99 3.80
CA GLY A 185 2.91 -13.33 4.81
C GLY A 185 3.29 -12.77 6.16
N TYR A 186 2.30 -12.70 7.04
CA TYR A 186 2.51 -12.32 8.42
C TYR A 186 1.60 -13.09 9.38
N LEU A 187 2.04 -13.18 10.63
CA LEU A 187 1.27 -13.68 11.76
C LEU A 187 1.27 -12.57 12.81
N ASN A 188 0.10 -12.15 13.27
CA ASN A 188 -0.05 -11.15 14.33
C ASN A 188 -0.81 -11.76 15.51
N GLN A 189 -0.17 -11.82 16.67
CA GLN A 189 -0.78 -12.29 17.91
C GLN A 189 -1.32 -11.08 18.68
N ALA A 190 -2.49 -10.57 18.28
CA ALA A 190 -3.11 -9.42 18.94
C ALA A 190 -4.05 -9.87 20.09
N PRO A 191 -4.33 -9.02 21.10
CA PRO A 191 -5.11 -9.37 22.28
C PRO A 191 -6.56 -9.73 21.98
N ALA A 192 -7.11 -9.20 20.89
CA ALA A 192 -8.49 -9.45 20.48
C ALA A 192 -8.60 -10.65 19.54
N ALA A 193 -7.61 -10.84 18.66
CA ALA A 193 -7.61 -11.90 17.66
C ALA A 193 -6.20 -12.22 17.15
N ASN A 194 -6.00 -13.47 16.75
CA ASN A 194 -4.83 -13.87 16.00
C ASN A 194 -5.09 -13.69 14.51
N VAL A 195 -4.28 -12.88 13.84
CA VAL A 195 -4.37 -12.64 12.39
C VAL A 195 -3.26 -13.39 11.68
N ARG A 196 -3.61 -14.09 10.60
CA ARG A 196 -2.65 -14.67 9.66
C ARG A 196 -2.95 -14.17 8.26
N ALA A 197 -1.93 -13.79 7.52
CA ALA A 197 -2.08 -13.31 6.16
C ALA A 197 -1.01 -13.90 5.24
N ALA A 198 -1.36 -14.02 3.96
CA ALA A 198 -0.49 -14.46 2.90
C ALA A 198 -0.73 -13.60 1.65
N GLY A 199 0.30 -13.44 0.84
CA GLY A 199 0.22 -12.67 -0.38
C GLY A 199 1.22 -13.13 -1.44
N VAL A 200 0.83 -12.95 -2.69
CA VAL A 200 1.66 -13.19 -3.86
C VAL A 200 1.62 -11.97 -4.76
N ASP A 201 2.75 -11.60 -5.33
CA ASP A 201 2.82 -10.47 -6.27
C ASP A 201 3.74 -10.78 -7.44
N ALA A 202 3.47 -10.16 -8.58
CA ALA A 202 4.32 -10.22 -9.75
C ALA A 202 4.44 -8.83 -10.38
N GLY A 203 5.62 -8.53 -10.90
CA GLY A 203 5.90 -7.31 -11.66
C GLY A 203 6.64 -7.65 -12.94
N PHE A 204 6.32 -6.96 -14.02
CA PHE A 204 6.99 -7.09 -15.31
C PHE A 204 7.16 -5.71 -15.95
N LYS A 205 8.31 -5.46 -16.58
CA LYS A 205 8.56 -4.26 -17.38
C LYS A 205 9.26 -4.60 -18.67
N TRP A 206 8.83 -3.97 -19.77
CA TRP A 206 9.45 -4.11 -21.08
C TRP A 206 9.00 -3.01 -22.05
N GLN A 207 9.95 -2.25 -22.59
CA GLN A 207 9.73 -1.28 -23.67
C GLN A 207 8.60 -0.27 -23.37
N GLY A 208 8.50 0.18 -22.12
CA GLY A 208 7.50 1.15 -21.67
C GLY A 208 6.26 0.50 -21.07
N LEU A 209 6.02 -0.79 -21.32
CA LEU A 209 5.02 -1.57 -20.62
C LEU A 209 5.48 -1.83 -19.18
N SER A 210 4.57 -1.64 -18.23
CA SER A 210 4.68 -2.10 -16.86
C SER A 210 3.41 -2.86 -16.48
N VAL A 211 3.56 -4.03 -15.86
CA VAL A 211 2.45 -4.85 -15.37
C VAL A 211 2.71 -5.19 -13.91
N TRP A 212 1.68 -5.08 -13.08
CA TRP A 212 1.69 -5.40 -11.66
C TRP A 212 0.48 -6.25 -11.32
N LEU A 213 0.72 -7.39 -10.69
CA LEU A 213 -0.30 -8.32 -10.22
C LEU A 213 -0.10 -8.53 -8.73
N GLU A 214 -1.16 -8.51 -7.94
CA GLU A 214 -1.09 -8.83 -6.51
C GLU A 214 -2.37 -9.54 -6.07
N ALA A 215 -2.22 -10.56 -5.22
CA ALA A 215 -3.32 -11.20 -4.51
C ALA A 215 -2.93 -11.35 -3.04
N VAL A 216 -3.84 -11.01 -2.14
CA VAL A 216 -3.66 -11.06 -0.69
C VAL A 216 -4.87 -11.72 -0.04
N TRP A 217 -4.61 -12.41 1.06
CA TRP A 217 -5.61 -13.08 1.89
C TRP A 217 -5.23 -12.90 3.34
N ALA A 218 -6.22 -12.72 4.21
CA ALA A 218 -6.03 -12.65 5.65
C ALA A 218 -7.19 -13.30 6.39
N LYS A 219 -6.90 -13.78 7.59
CA LYS A 219 -7.86 -14.40 8.48
C LYS A 219 -7.59 -14.03 9.92
N ALA A 220 -8.59 -13.48 10.59
CA ALA A 220 -8.60 -13.18 12.00
C ALA A 220 -9.45 -14.22 12.75
N VAL A 221 -8.85 -14.84 13.77
CA VAL A 221 -9.54 -15.76 14.68
C VAL A 221 -9.57 -15.11 16.07
N PRO A 222 -10.76 -14.83 16.64
CA PRO A 222 -10.88 -14.26 17.98
C PRO A 222 -10.12 -15.06 19.04
N ASP A 223 -9.50 -14.36 19.99
CA ASP A 223 -8.90 -15.05 21.13
C ASP A 223 -9.99 -15.54 22.10
N SER A 224 -9.79 -16.73 22.65
CA SER A 224 -10.67 -17.36 23.65
C SER A 224 -10.80 -16.57 24.96
N ARG A 225 -9.88 -15.62 25.23
CA ARG A 225 -9.90 -14.71 26.39
C ARG A 225 -9.32 -13.34 26.02
N PRO A 226 -10.10 -12.45 25.37
CA PRO A 226 -9.59 -11.16 24.92
C PRO A 226 -9.20 -10.27 26.12
N ALA A 227 -8.05 -9.60 26.03
CA ALA A 227 -7.56 -8.72 27.11
C ALA A 227 -8.18 -7.30 27.11
N GLY A 228 -9.19 -7.05 26.26
CA GLY A 228 -9.83 -5.74 26.09
C GLY A 228 -11.31 -5.85 25.67
N THR A 229 -12.00 -4.69 25.60
CA THR A 229 -13.44 -4.60 25.25
C THR A 229 -13.71 -4.57 23.75
N ASP A 230 -12.73 -4.18 22.93
CA ASP A 230 -12.81 -4.26 21.47
C ASP A 230 -12.57 -5.69 21.04
N THR A 231 -13.67 -6.41 20.85
CA THR A 231 -13.67 -7.84 20.56
C THR A 231 -14.09 -8.04 19.12
N ILE A 232 -13.25 -8.75 18.36
CA ILE A 232 -13.73 -9.39 17.14
C ILE A 232 -14.61 -10.55 17.64
N MET A 233 -15.92 -10.44 17.42
CA MET A 233 -16.90 -11.36 17.98
C MET A 233 -16.94 -12.71 17.26
N ASP A 234 -16.44 -12.77 16.02
CA ASP A 234 -16.45 -13.95 15.19
C ASP A 234 -15.22 -14.04 14.28
N GLU A 235 -14.97 -15.21 13.71
CA GLU A 235 -13.96 -15.39 12.68
C GLU A 235 -14.23 -14.44 11.50
N THR A 236 -13.18 -13.83 10.97
CA THR A 236 -13.26 -12.95 9.80
C THR A 236 -12.18 -13.37 8.82
N GLU A 237 -12.55 -13.58 7.57
CA GLU A 237 -11.62 -13.99 6.51
C GLU A 237 -11.87 -13.12 5.29
N SER A 238 -10.81 -12.48 4.78
CA SER A 238 -10.88 -11.47 3.73
C SER A 238 -9.85 -11.74 2.65
N TRP A 239 -10.11 -11.31 1.42
CA TRP A 239 -9.14 -11.40 0.32
C TRP A 239 -9.28 -10.25 -0.68
N GLY A 240 -8.21 -9.95 -1.40
CA GLY A 240 -8.18 -8.90 -2.42
C GLY A 240 -7.18 -9.20 -3.54
N MET A 241 -7.52 -8.80 -4.76
CA MET A 241 -6.72 -9.07 -5.96
C MET A 241 -6.71 -7.87 -6.91
N SER A 242 -5.52 -7.52 -7.43
CA SER A 242 -5.34 -6.52 -8.48
C SER A 242 -4.61 -7.06 -9.69
N ALA A 243 -5.00 -6.54 -10.84
CA ALA A 243 -4.18 -6.53 -12.05
C ALA A 243 -4.10 -5.11 -12.59
N GLN A 244 -2.88 -4.61 -12.77
CA GLN A 244 -2.60 -3.26 -13.23
C GLN A 244 -1.60 -3.31 -14.37
N ALA A 245 -1.84 -2.51 -15.41
CA ALA A 245 -0.93 -2.31 -16.50
C ALA A 245 -0.85 -0.82 -16.87
N GLY A 246 0.34 -0.39 -17.27
CA GLY A 246 0.53 0.93 -17.86
C GLY A 246 1.57 0.88 -18.96
N TYR A 247 1.47 1.83 -19.89
CA TYR A 247 2.34 1.93 -21.04
C TYR A 247 2.80 3.36 -21.24
N MET A 248 4.12 3.56 -21.12
CA MET A 248 4.79 4.80 -21.45
C MET A 248 4.80 4.99 -22.98
N LEU A 249 4.02 5.94 -23.46
CA LEU A 249 3.85 6.19 -24.88
C LEU A 249 5.17 6.61 -25.53
N PRO A 250 5.39 6.23 -26.80
CA PRO A 250 6.63 6.43 -27.53
C PRO A 250 6.85 7.88 -28.02
N PHE A 251 6.48 8.90 -27.24
CA PHE A 251 6.74 10.29 -27.60
C PHE A 251 8.15 10.71 -27.19
N ASP A 252 8.76 11.60 -27.97
CA ASP A 252 10.13 12.08 -27.76
C ASP A 252 10.18 13.29 -26.80
N ASP A 253 9.17 14.17 -26.86
CA ASP A 253 9.14 15.44 -26.11
C ASP A 253 8.16 15.41 -24.91
N MET A 254 7.54 14.27 -24.63
CA MET A 254 6.52 14.16 -23.58
C MET A 254 6.47 12.78 -22.95
N ASP A 255 6.66 12.72 -21.63
CA ASP A 255 6.48 11.50 -20.86
C ASP A 255 5.00 11.32 -20.50
N LEU A 256 4.21 10.79 -21.44
CA LEU A 256 2.80 10.42 -21.24
C LEU A 256 2.63 8.91 -21.05
N GLU A 257 1.85 8.51 -20.06
CA GLU A 257 1.46 7.14 -19.79
C GLU A 257 -0.05 6.97 -19.82
N LEU A 258 -0.50 5.87 -20.40
CA LEU A 258 -1.85 5.35 -20.21
C LEU A 258 -1.78 4.16 -19.26
N ALA A 259 -2.67 4.10 -18.27
CA ALA A 259 -2.73 3.02 -17.31
C ALA A 259 -4.17 2.55 -17.07
N ALA A 260 -4.32 1.26 -16.77
CA ALA A 260 -5.57 0.67 -16.33
C ALA A 260 -5.33 -0.33 -15.19
N ARG A 261 -6.30 -0.43 -14.29
CA ARG A 261 -6.30 -1.36 -13.17
C ARG A 261 -7.68 -1.96 -12.98
N PHE A 262 -7.71 -3.26 -12.76
CA PHE A 262 -8.84 -3.98 -12.20
C PHE A 262 -8.47 -4.43 -10.78
N ALA A 263 -9.42 -4.29 -9.87
CA ALA A 263 -9.29 -4.57 -8.46
C ALA A 263 -10.59 -5.25 -7.99
N ILE A 264 -10.49 -6.32 -7.20
CA ILE A 264 -11.64 -6.99 -6.59
C ILE A 264 -11.29 -7.40 -5.17
N MET A 265 -12.27 -7.36 -4.26
CA MET A 265 -12.13 -7.89 -2.91
C MET A 265 -13.45 -8.40 -2.35
N ASP A 266 -13.28 -9.07 -1.22
CA ASP A 266 -14.31 -9.53 -0.31
C ASP A 266 -13.74 -9.26 1.09
N ASP A 267 -14.43 -8.40 1.83
CA ASP A 267 -13.96 -7.95 3.14
C ASP A 267 -14.29 -8.93 4.27
N ASN A 268 -15.25 -9.83 4.06
CA ASN A 268 -15.54 -10.95 4.93
C ASN A 268 -16.35 -12.04 4.20
N VAL A 269 -15.69 -13.15 3.89
CA VAL A 269 -16.26 -14.29 3.12
C VAL A 269 -17.47 -14.95 3.79
N HIS A 270 -17.78 -14.59 5.04
CA HIS A 270 -18.92 -15.08 5.80
C HIS A 270 -20.19 -14.24 5.62
N PHE A 271 -20.11 -13.07 4.98
CA PHE A 271 -21.24 -12.17 4.75
C PHE A 271 -21.24 -11.66 3.32
N GLU A 272 -22.36 -11.83 2.61
CA GLU A 272 -22.59 -11.16 1.33
C GLU A 272 -23.11 -9.74 1.61
N ASN A 273 -22.29 -8.72 1.39
CA ASN A 273 -22.61 -7.31 1.67
C ASN A 273 -21.89 -6.35 0.71
N GLU A 274 -22.03 -5.04 0.94
CA GLU A 274 -21.41 -3.98 0.14
C GLU A 274 -19.86 -3.96 0.20
N GLY A 275 -19.24 -4.73 1.09
CA GLY A 275 -17.79 -4.93 1.19
C GLY A 275 -17.24 -5.89 0.14
N ASP A 276 -18.11 -6.66 -0.52
CA ASP A 276 -17.79 -7.45 -1.70
C ASP A 276 -17.89 -6.55 -2.93
N MET A 277 -16.78 -6.23 -3.55
CA MET A 277 -16.77 -5.18 -4.57
C MET A 277 -15.65 -5.35 -5.59
N TRP A 278 -15.86 -4.77 -6.77
CA TRP A 278 -14.82 -4.59 -7.76
C TRP A 278 -14.69 -3.12 -8.21
N GLU A 279 -13.50 -2.79 -8.69
CA GLU A 279 -13.13 -1.45 -9.14
C GLU A 279 -12.33 -1.56 -10.44
N VAL A 280 -12.67 -0.71 -11.41
CA VAL A 280 -11.84 -0.43 -12.59
C VAL A 280 -11.36 1.01 -12.51
N THR A 281 -10.04 1.20 -12.58
CA THR A 281 -9.43 2.53 -12.72
C THR A 281 -8.79 2.66 -14.09
N ALA A 282 -9.11 3.72 -14.83
CA ALA A 282 -8.42 4.12 -16.04
C ALA A 282 -7.75 5.48 -15.82
N GLY A 283 -6.48 5.59 -16.17
CA GLY A 283 -5.65 6.75 -15.83
C GLY A 283 -4.78 7.24 -16.98
N VAL A 284 -4.56 8.55 -17.00
CA VAL A 284 -3.59 9.23 -17.86
C VAL A 284 -2.63 10.03 -17.01
N ASN A 285 -1.33 9.76 -17.15
CA ASN A 285 -0.28 10.42 -16.38
C ASN A 285 0.65 11.19 -17.29
N TRP A 286 0.87 12.45 -16.99
CA TRP A 286 1.91 13.27 -17.60
C TRP A 286 3.03 13.53 -16.58
N TYR A 287 4.20 12.97 -16.85
CA TYR A 287 5.37 13.10 -16.00
C TYR A 287 6.24 14.27 -16.49
N LEU A 288 6.23 15.38 -15.77
CA LEU A 288 7.09 16.52 -16.09
C LEU A 288 8.53 16.29 -15.61
N MET A 289 8.69 15.56 -14.50
CA MET A 289 9.99 15.16 -13.95
C MET A 289 9.90 13.77 -13.30
N LYS A 290 9.65 12.71 -14.09
CA LYS A 290 9.37 11.36 -13.58
C LYS A 290 8.39 11.44 -12.40
N ASN A 291 8.60 10.71 -11.30
CA ASN A 291 7.74 10.78 -10.13
C ASN A 291 7.91 12.04 -9.24
N ASN A 292 8.83 12.95 -9.55
CA ASN A 292 9.05 14.14 -8.74
C ASN A 292 8.03 15.23 -9.05
N LEU A 293 7.64 15.38 -10.32
CA LEU A 293 6.58 16.29 -10.74
C LEU A 293 5.71 15.60 -11.79
N LYS A 294 4.44 15.36 -11.46
CA LYS A 294 3.51 14.70 -12.38
C LYS A 294 2.08 15.20 -12.20
N LEU A 295 1.34 15.16 -13.30
CA LEU A 295 -0.11 15.36 -13.37
C LEU A 295 -0.75 14.01 -13.66
N MET A 296 -1.81 13.68 -12.93
CA MET A 296 -2.55 12.42 -13.08
C MET A 296 -4.04 12.73 -13.19
N LEU A 297 -4.72 12.04 -14.09
CA LEU A 297 -6.17 12.07 -14.26
C LEU A 297 -6.67 10.63 -14.29
N ASP A 298 -7.51 10.28 -13.32
CA ASP A 298 -8.08 8.94 -13.18
C ASP A 298 -9.61 9.02 -13.27
N TYR A 299 -10.21 8.03 -13.93
CA TYR A 299 -11.61 7.67 -13.78
C TYR A 299 -11.70 6.34 -13.04
N VAL A 300 -12.53 6.29 -12.01
CA VAL A 300 -12.77 5.13 -11.14
C VAL A 300 -14.23 4.74 -11.31
N LEU A 301 -14.45 3.53 -11.80
CA LEU A 301 -15.74 2.84 -11.78
C LEU A 301 -15.69 1.82 -10.66
N LYS A 302 -16.67 1.85 -9.77
CA LYS A 302 -16.74 0.99 -8.59
C LYS A 302 -18.14 0.41 -8.48
N GLU A 303 -18.21 -0.87 -8.12
CA GLU A 303 -19.45 -1.62 -8.06
C GLU A 303 -19.42 -2.60 -6.89
N GLU A 304 -20.38 -2.47 -6.00
CA GLU A 304 -20.70 -3.40 -4.92
C GLU A 304 -21.47 -4.61 -5.48
N LEU A 305 -20.99 -5.82 -5.17
CA LEU A 305 -21.57 -7.07 -5.67
C LEU A 305 -22.88 -7.43 -4.98
N HIS A 306 -23.05 -6.99 -3.74
CA HIS A 306 -24.22 -7.25 -2.92
C HIS A 306 -24.68 -5.95 -2.24
N GLY A 307 -25.95 -5.88 -1.87
CA GLY A 307 -26.52 -4.72 -1.18
C GLY A 307 -27.07 -3.65 -2.11
N ALA A 308 -26.91 -2.38 -1.73
CA ALA A 308 -27.37 -1.25 -2.51
C ALA A 308 -26.45 -0.95 -3.70
N ASP A 309 -27.03 -0.65 -4.86
CA ASP A 309 -26.32 -0.05 -5.99
C ASP A 309 -25.98 1.40 -5.63
N LEU A 310 -24.69 1.72 -5.54
CA LEU A 310 -24.19 3.03 -5.12
C LEU A 310 -23.65 3.80 -6.31
N SER A 311 -24.16 5.01 -6.54
CA SER A 311 -23.54 5.93 -7.49
C SER A 311 -22.29 6.55 -6.85
N ASN A 312 -21.15 5.86 -6.93
CA ASN A 312 -19.89 6.27 -6.29
C ASN A 312 -18.68 6.38 -7.25
N ASP A 313 -18.93 6.33 -8.56
CA ASP A 313 -17.95 6.65 -9.60
C ASP A 313 -17.22 7.96 -9.32
N ALA A 314 -15.94 8.03 -9.70
CA ALA A 314 -15.12 9.21 -9.47
C ALA A 314 -14.25 9.58 -10.68
N VAL A 315 -14.12 10.88 -10.94
CA VAL A 315 -13.05 11.46 -11.76
C VAL A 315 -12.12 12.23 -10.83
N LEU A 316 -10.84 11.87 -10.81
CA LEU A 316 -9.83 12.44 -9.92
C LEU A 316 -8.70 13.05 -10.73
N ALA A 317 -8.32 14.28 -10.42
CA ALA A 317 -7.09 14.88 -10.96
C ALA A 317 -6.14 15.30 -9.82
N MET A 318 -4.87 14.97 -9.98
CA MET A 318 -3.83 15.28 -9.00
C MET A 318 -2.56 15.84 -9.64
N LEU A 319 -2.16 17.02 -9.19
CA LEU A 319 -0.80 17.51 -9.31
C LEU A 319 0.01 17.01 -8.10
N GLN A 320 1.10 16.31 -8.36
CA GLN A 320 2.04 15.85 -7.34
C GLN A 320 3.39 16.54 -7.51
N LEU A 321 3.94 17.01 -6.38
CA LEU A 321 5.34 17.41 -6.24
C LEU A 321 5.98 16.56 -5.12
N ALA A 322 7.09 15.90 -5.42
CA ALA A 322 7.89 15.11 -4.49
C ALA A 322 9.39 15.42 -4.72
N PHE A 323 10.14 15.57 -3.63
CA PHE A 323 11.57 15.92 -3.63
C PHE A 323 12.33 15.14 -2.57
#